data_AF-A0A819TG20-F1
#
_entry.id   AF-A0A819TG20-F1
#
_cell.length_a   1.000
_cell.length_b   1.000
_cell.length_c   1.000
_cell.angle_alpha   90.00
_cell.angle_beta   90.00
_cell.angle_gamma   90.00
#
_symmetry.space_group_name_H-M   'P 1'
#
loop_
_entity.id
_entity.type
_entity.pdbx_description
1 polymer ?
#
loop_
_entity_poly.entity_id
_entity_poly.type
_entity_poly.pdbx_seq_one_letter_code
_entity_poly.pdbx_strand_id
1 'polypeptide(L)'
;MDNFYDDKTVPKIMKNLNTNYSTELAELVDMTFGPRPEAELQRLTTAEVIAIGSFGLRLLCNYHRWETAEKNDRMFHEHIDATTRIFTIPFPIESNSKEELLSIIDKMMNEARTSYLKGFN
;
A
#
# COMPACT_ATOMS: atom_id res chain seq x y z
N MET A 1 -12.96 25.67 -14.53
CA MET A 1 -11.91 24.81 -13.95
C MET A 1 -12.40 23.38 -14.11
N ASP A 2 -11.78 22.60 -14.97
CA ASP A 2 -12.09 21.17 -15.08
C ASP A 2 -11.64 20.50 -13.78
N ASN A 3 -12.60 19.98 -13.01
CA ASN A 3 -12.29 19.23 -11.81
C ASN A 3 -11.75 17.87 -12.24
N PHE A 4 -10.43 17.73 -12.35
CA PHE A 4 -9.79 16.48 -12.80
C PHE A 4 -9.94 15.33 -11.77
N TYR A 5 -10.41 15.64 -10.56
CA TYR A 5 -10.99 14.66 -9.63
C TYR A 5 -12.43 14.29 -10.01
N ASP A 6 -12.72 14.21 -11.31
CA ASP A 6 -14.02 13.80 -11.80
C ASP A 6 -14.26 12.30 -11.55
N ASP A 7 -15.54 11.93 -11.53
CA ASP A 7 -16.03 10.57 -11.25
C ASP A 7 -15.59 9.50 -12.27
N LYS A 8 -14.83 9.86 -13.32
CA LYS A 8 -14.38 8.93 -14.37
C LYS A 8 -12.86 8.80 -14.42
N THR A 9 -12.12 9.85 -14.12
CA THR A 9 -10.66 9.90 -14.20
C THR A 9 -10.03 9.23 -12.99
N VAL A 10 -10.44 9.60 -11.77
CA VAL A 10 -9.89 9.05 -10.53
C VAL A 10 -10.12 7.53 -10.43
N PRO A 11 -11.33 6.99 -10.71
CA PRO A 11 -11.53 5.54 -10.64
C PRO A 11 -10.66 4.74 -11.63
N LYS A 12 -10.33 5.31 -12.80
CA LYS A 12 -9.43 4.67 -13.76
C LYS A 12 -8.00 4.61 -13.22
N ILE A 13 -7.52 5.69 -12.60
CA ILE A 13 -6.20 5.74 -11.97
C ILE A 13 -6.14 4.74 -10.82
N MET A 14 -7.14 4.73 -9.94
CA MET A 14 -7.24 3.78 -8.82
C MET A 14 -7.21 2.33 -9.31
N LYS A 15 -8.01 2.00 -10.34
CA LYS A 15 -8.02 0.65 -10.91
C LYS A 15 -6.64 0.27 -11.47
N ASN A 16 -5.98 1.17 -12.18
CA ASN A 16 -4.63 0.93 -12.72
C ASN A 16 -3.62 0.66 -11.60
N LEU A 17 -3.66 1.43 -10.51
CA LEU A 17 -2.78 1.23 -9.36
C LEU A 17 -3.03 -0.12 -8.69
N ASN A 18 -4.29 -0.44 -8.41
CA ASN A 18 -4.64 -1.68 -7.71
C ASN A 18 -4.33 -2.93 -8.55
N THR A 19 -4.40 -2.85 -9.88
CA THR A 19 -4.06 -3.98 -10.76
C THR A 19 -2.55 -4.14 -10.96
N ASN A 20 -1.81 -3.05 -11.14
CA ASN A 20 -0.44 -3.13 -11.64
C ASN A 20 0.65 -2.82 -10.60
N TYR A 21 0.28 -2.26 -9.45
CA TYR A 21 1.23 -1.74 -8.45
C TYR A 21 0.91 -2.20 -7.02
N SER A 22 0.23 -3.34 -6.86
CA SER A 22 -0.20 -3.83 -5.53
C SER A 22 0.97 -4.09 -4.57
N THR A 23 2.11 -4.56 -5.07
CA THR A 23 3.34 -4.75 -4.29
C THR A 23 3.93 -3.41 -3.85
N GLU A 24 4.05 -2.46 -4.78
CA GLU A 24 4.57 -1.11 -4.50
C GLU A 24 3.65 -0.34 -3.55
N LEU A 25 2.33 -0.53 -3.63
CA LEU A 25 1.37 0.04 -2.69
C LEU A 25 1.58 -0.51 -1.27
N ALA A 26 1.89 -1.79 -1.13
CA ALA A 26 2.19 -2.38 0.17
C ALA A 26 3.53 -1.82 0.73
N GLU A 27 4.56 -1.79 -0.11
CA GLU A 27 5.86 -1.22 0.27
C GLU A 27 5.76 0.27 0.65
N LEU A 28 4.94 1.06 -0.04
CA LEU A 28 4.68 2.46 0.34
C LEU A 28 4.13 2.60 1.76
N VAL A 29 3.25 1.69 2.17
CA VAL A 29 2.68 1.67 3.52
C VAL A 29 3.79 1.39 4.54
N ASP A 30 4.62 0.39 4.26
CA ASP A 30 5.73 0.01 5.14
C ASP A 30 6.81 1.10 5.22
N MET A 31 7.14 1.76 4.10
CA MET A 31 8.06 2.91 4.08
C MET A 31 7.53 4.12 4.85
N THR A 32 6.21 4.36 4.80
CA THR A 32 5.61 5.55 5.42
C THR A 32 5.41 5.38 6.92
N PHE A 33 5.02 4.19 7.38
CA PHE A 33 4.67 3.92 8.77
C PHE A 33 5.69 3.04 9.51
N GLY A 34 6.72 2.59 8.81
CA GLY A 34 7.72 1.65 9.31
C GLY A 34 7.24 0.20 9.30
N PRO A 35 8.17 -0.77 9.32
CA PRO A 35 7.83 -2.17 9.54
C PRO A 35 7.16 -2.29 10.91
N ARG A 36 6.06 -3.04 10.96
CA ARG A 36 5.39 -3.29 12.24
C ARG A 36 6.20 -4.22 13.11
N PRO A 37 6.06 -4.12 14.45
CA PRO A 37 6.82 -4.96 15.38
C PRO A 37 6.64 -6.44 15.03
N GLU A 38 7.75 -7.14 14.86
CA GLU A 38 7.83 -8.59 14.57
C GLU A 38 7.06 -9.47 15.59
N ALA A 39 6.70 -8.90 16.74
CA ALA A 39 5.94 -9.55 17.81
C ALA A 39 4.53 -9.98 17.38
N GLU A 40 3.99 -9.41 16.31
CA GLU A 40 2.84 -9.94 15.61
C GLU A 40 3.38 -10.40 14.27
N LEU A 41 3.31 -11.69 13.90
CA LEU A 41 3.60 -12.14 12.53
C LEU A 41 2.48 -11.65 11.58
N GLN A 42 2.10 -10.38 11.68
CA GLN A 42 1.21 -9.64 10.82
C GLN A 42 2.02 -9.18 9.63
N ARG A 43 1.87 -9.89 8.52
CA ARG A 43 2.43 -9.45 7.25
C ARG A 43 1.35 -8.69 6.49
N LEU A 44 1.69 -7.50 6.00
CA LEU A 44 0.87 -6.80 5.02
C LEU A 44 0.82 -7.70 3.76
N THR A 45 -0.38 -8.13 3.38
CA THR A 45 -0.55 -9.00 2.21
C THR A 45 -1.02 -8.23 1.01
N THR A 46 -1.95 -7.29 1.20
CA THR A 46 -2.47 -6.45 0.13
C THR A 46 -2.70 -5.03 0.59
N ALA A 47 -2.49 -4.08 -0.30
CA ALA A 47 -2.87 -2.68 -0.15
C ALA A 47 -3.62 -2.24 -1.42
N GLU A 48 -4.78 -1.62 -1.24
CA GLU A 48 -5.65 -1.18 -2.33
C GLU A 48 -5.99 0.29 -2.15
N VAL A 49 -5.80 1.10 -3.18
CA VAL A 49 -6.25 2.49 -3.20
C VAL A 49 -7.78 2.52 -3.24
N ILE A 50 -8.37 3.14 -2.21
CA ILE A 50 -9.82 3.33 -2.07
C ILE A 50 -10.25 4.78 -2.27
N ALA A 51 -9.32 5.73 -2.21
CA ALA A 51 -9.56 7.12 -2.61
C ALA A 51 -8.25 7.83 -3.00
N ILE A 52 -8.37 8.83 -3.86
CA ILE A 52 -7.28 9.75 -4.24
C ILE A 52 -7.79 11.17 -4.02
N GLY A 53 -7.03 11.97 -3.27
CA GLY A 53 -7.26 13.41 -3.10
C GLY A 53 -6.10 14.25 -3.60
N SER A 54 -6.15 15.57 -3.40
CA SER A 54 -5.05 16.48 -3.75
C SER A 54 -3.83 16.36 -2.85
N PHE A 55 -4.00 15.82 -1.64
CA PHE A 55 -2.94 15.68 -0.65
C PHE A 55 -2.46 14.25 -0.42
N GLY A 56 -3.02 13.24 -1.10
CA GLY A 56 -2.60 11.86 -0.87
C GLY A 56 -3.54 10.77 -1.35
N LEU A 57 -3.16 9.55 -0.99
CA LEU A 57 -3.89 8.30 -1.26
C LEU A 57 -4.49 7.77 0.04
N ARG A 58 -5.72 7.26 0.00
CA ARG A 58 -6.24 6.38 1.05
C ARG A 58 -6.15 4.94 0.58
N LEU A 59 -5.54 4.10 1.40
CA LEU A 59 -5.37 2.68 1.13
C LEU A 59 -6.11 1.84 2.16
N LEU A 60 -6.76 0.79 1.68
CA LEU A 60 -7.24 -0.34 2.46
C LEU A 60 -6.16 -1.41 2.48
N CYS A 61 -5.66 -1.72 3.67
CA CYS A 61 -4.54 -2.63 3.87
C CYS A 61 -5.02 -3.86 4.64
N ASN A 62 -4.77 -5.05 4.10
CA ASN A 62 -5.09 -6.31 4.74
C ASN A 62 -3.83 -6.93 5.32
N TYR A 63 -3.89 -7.26 6.60
CA TYR A 63 -2.83 -7.93 7.33
C TYR A 63 -3.29 -9.33 7.69
N HIS A 64 -2.44 -10.32 7.45
CA HIS A 64 -2.67 -11.67 7.97
C HIS A 64 -1.72 -11.90 9.12
N ARG A 65 -2.29 -12.27 10.27
CA ARG A 65 -1.52 -12.69 11.43
C ARG A 65 -1.34 -14.20 11.40
N TRP A 66 -0.10 -14.63 11.55
CA TRP A 66 0.25 -16.02 11.77
C TRP A 66 0.77 -16.20 13.19
N GLU A 67 0.70 -17.41 13.74
CA GLU A 67 1.53 -17.79 14.88
C GLU A 67 2.30 -19.06 14.55
N THR A 68 3.49 -19.18 15.12
CA THR A 68 4.25 -20.41 15.06
C THR A 68 3.75 -21.32 16.18
N ALA A 69 3.06 -22.40 15.80
CA ALA A 69 2.62 -23.44 16.71
C ALA A 69 3.53 -24.66 16.59
N GLU A 70 3.90 -25.27 17.72
CA GLU A 70 4.59 -26.55 17.76
C GLU A 70 3.58 -27.68 17.96
N LYS A 71 3.60 -28.68 17.08
CA LYS A 71 2.77 -29.87 17.19
C LYS A 71 3.58 -31.10 16.79
N ASN A 72 3.76 -32.05 17.71
CA ASN A 72 4.54 -33.29 17.51
C ASN A 72 5.96 -33.02 16.98
N ASP A 73 6.74 -32.18 17.67
CA ASP A 73 8.12 -31.79 17.32
C ASP A 73 8.27 -31.17 15.91
N ARG A 74 7.18 -30.59 15.38
CA ARG A 74 7.16 -29.88 14.11
C ARG A 74 6.56 -28.49 14.28
N MET A 75 7.24 -27.51 13.70
CA MET A 75 6.81 -26.11 13.69
C MET A 75 5.87 -25.87 12.50
N PHE A 76 4.70 -25.30 12.76
CA PHE A 76 3.73 -24.91 11.74
C PHE A 76 3.38 -23.43 11.89
N HIS A 77 3.11 -22.75 10.78
CA HIS A 77 2.53 -21.40 10.78
C HIS A 77 1.02 -21.54 10.65
N GLU A 78 0.29 -21.26 11.72
CA GLU A 78 -1.17 -21.26 11.71
C GLU A 78 -1.68 -19.84 11.44
N HIS A 79 -2.60 -19.70 10.50
CA HIS A 79 -3.30 -18.44 10.26
C HIS A 79 -4.28 -18.19 11.40
N ILE A 80 -4.16 -17.05 12.08
CA ILE A 80 -5.01 -16.72 13.21
C ILE A 80 -6.16 -15.82 12.77
N ASP A 81 -5.81 -14.65 12.23
CA ASP A 81 -6.78 -13.64 11.87
C ASP A 81 -6.31 -12.81 10.67
N ALA A 82 -7.29 -12.13 10.08
CA ALA A 82 -7.05 -11.09 9.10
C ALA A 82 -7.58 -9.78 9.66
N THR A 83 -6.73 -8.75 9.66
CA THR A 83 -7.10 -7.41 10.11
C THR A 83 -7.03 -6.44 8.94
N THR A 84 -8.12 -5.73 8.68
CA THR A 84 -8.16 -4.66 7.69
C THR A 84 -7.96 -3.31 8.37
N ARG A 85 -7.10 -2.46 7.82
CA ARG A 85 -6.86 -1.10 8.30
C ARG A 85 -6.84 -0.12 7.13
N ILE A 86 -7.24 1.12 7.41
CA ILE A 86 -7.19 2.20 6.43
C ILE A 86 -6.02 3.12 6.78
N PHE A 87 -5.19 3.41 5.79
CA PHE A 87 -4.11 4.36 5.89
C PHE A 87 -4.27 5.52 4.92
N THR A 88 -3.68 6.65 5.28
CA THR A 88 -3.55 7.80 4.37
C THR A 88 -2.07 8.04 4.12
N ILE A 89 -1.64 7.86 2.89
CA ILE A 89 -0.27 8.15 2.46
C ILE A 89 -0.28 9.56 1.89
N PRO A 90 0.43 10.52 2.52
CA PRO A 90 0.48 11.89 2.04
C PRO A 90 1.30 11.98 0.75
N PHE A 91 0.90 12.87 -0.15
CA PHE A 91 1.75 13.31 -1.23
C PHE A 91 2.83 14.27 -0.69
N PRO A 92 4.02 14.29 -1.30
CA PRO A 92 5.08 15.22 -0.90
C PRO A 92 4.70 16.69 -1.17
N ILE A 93 3.80 16.93 -2.13
CA ILE A 93 3.23 18.23 -2.48
C ILE A 93 1.76 18.05 -2.86
N GLU A 94 0.95 19.10 -2.72
CA GLU A 94 -0.42 19.11 -3.22
C GLU A 94 -0.43 18.99 -4.75
N SER A 95 -1.25 18.09 -5.30
CA SER A 95 -1.44 17.98 -6.75
C SER A 95 -2.62 18.85 -7.21
N ASN A 96 -2.35 19.76 -8.15
CA ASN A 96 -3.32 20.73 -8.67
C ASN A 96 -3.76 20.42 -10.11
N SER A 97 -3.14 19.42 -10.75
CA SER A 97 -3.51 18.93 -12.07
C SER A 97 -3.39 17.42 -12.16
N LYS A 98 -4.00 16.86 -13.21
CA LYS A 98 -3.91 15.42 -13.51
C LYS A 98 -2.47 15.01 -13.80
N GLU A 99 -1.73 15.83 -14.53
CA GLU A 99 -0.34 15.58 -14.91
C GLU A 99 0.57 15.55 -13.68
N GLU A 100 0.38 16.49 -12.75
CA GLU A 100 1.07 16.51 -11.45
C GLU A 100 0.73 15.28 -10.62
N LEU A 101 -0.57 14.94 -10.51
CA LEU A 101 -1.03 13.75 -9.79
C LEU A 101 -0.36 12.48 -10.32
N LEU A 102 -0.37 12.28 -11.64
CA LEU A 102 0.26 11.13 -12.27
C LEU A 102 1.77 11.12 -12.05
N SER A 103 2.43 12.28 -12.15
CA SER A 103 3.88 12.37 -11.89
C SER A 103 4.25 12.06 -10.44
N ILE A 104 3.46 12.53 -9.47
CA ILE A 104 3.66 12.25 -8.05
C ILE A 104 3.48 10.75 -7.77
N ILE A 105 2.39 10.17 -8.26
CA ILE A 105 2.10 8.74 -8.10
C ILE A 105 3.21 7.89 -8.72
N ASP A 106 3.65 8.19 -9.95
CA ASP A 106 4.71 7.45 -10.63
C ASP A 106 6.04 7.48 -9.85
N LYS A 107 6.43 8.66 -9.33
CA LYS A 107 7.60 8.79 -8.47
C LYS A 107 7.48 7.94 -7.21
N MET A 108 6.35 8.01 -6.51
CA MET A 108 6.11 7.23 -5.30
C MET A 108 6.17 5.71 -5.57
N MET A 109 5.54 5.23 -6.64
CA MET A 109 5.60 3.81 -7.02
C MET A 109 7.04 3.38 -7.36
N ASN A 110 7.79 4.22 -8.06
CA ASN A 110 9.18 3.92 -8.42
C ASN A 110 10.11 3.91 -7.19
N GLU A 111 9.90 4.81 -6.23
CA GLU A 111 10.62 4.83 -4.95
C GLU A 111 10.33 3.56 -4.14
N ALA A 112 9.06 3.17 -4.03
CA ALA A 112 8.67 1.93 -3.37
C ALA A 112 9.26 0.70 -4.07
N ARG A 113 9.17 0.60 -5.40
CA ARG A 113 9.82 -0.48 -6.14
C ARG A 113 11.32 -0.54 -5.85
N THR A 114 11.99 0.61 -5.80
CA THR A 114 13.43 0.69 -5.50
C THR A 114 13.74 0.24 -4.08
N SER A 115 12.91 0.63 -3.09
CA SER A 115 13.02 0.18 -1.69
C SER A 115 12.88 -1.33 -1.59
N TYR A 116 11.80 -1.87 -2.17
CA TYR A 116 11.53 -3.30 -2.20
C TYR A 116 12.72 -4.08 -2.77
N LEU A 117 13.24 -3.68 -3.93
CA LEU A 117 14.38 -4.36 -4.57
C LEU A 117 15.68 -4.26 -3.77
N LYS A 118 15.91 -3.17 -3.02
CA LYS A 118 17.09 -3.05 -2.13
C LYS A 118 17.02 -4.02 -0.96
N GLY A 119 15.83 -4.35 -0.46
CA GLY A 119 15.64 -5.33 0.61
C GLY A 119 16.02 -6.77 0.24
N PHE A 120 16.28 -7.07 -1.05
CA PHE A 120 16.70 -8.40 -1.52
C PHE A 120 18.20 -8.51 -1.86
N ASN A 121 18.97 -7.43 -1.76
CA ASN A 121 20.43 -7.42 -1.99
C ASN A 121 21.19 -7.36 -0.66
#